data_AF-A0A3N5AG62-F1
#
_entry.id   AF-A0A3N5AG62-F1
#
_cell.length_a   1.000
_cell.length_b   1.000
_cell.length_c   1.000
_cell.angle_alpha   90.00
_cell.angle_beta   90.00
_cell.angle_gamma   90.00
#
_symmetry.space_group_name_H-M   'P 1'
#
loop_
_entity.id
_entity.type
_entity.pdbx_description
1 polymer ?
#
loop_
_entity_poly.entity_id
_entity_poly.type
_entity_poly.pdbx_seq_one_letter_code
_entity_poly.pdbx_strand_id
1 'polypeptide(L)'
;MALKISWLNRAAARAGLAVAYWFPEEAGGTEPPVLDGLGTSRLSRTGVRVDGDPRELAAWNAAALVYLRELVPAVEELERVEDRVRPWRRRLVGRRWAQAAYGRAEEAFLDRMGPAAAAYRPVREAVERRIAEQEAQRAEAGRRAYREQQRRLEEARARFEEWEWRQAAADRPLPGGSTPRELAVRGETPPAWPAELRETVGDVDAWWRRVHASVRNGRAREEAVRTVVEAITAAGAALEAAGRPGISAVKDRPHEARHGWWVHFDWSGLPEPTWLRTPPGMPTGHLYAGQWRDNDFHPARMLLVPGPSGAYGLALVSSESVANGMATLYKWRDWESDRFARALVPDRLAHHTSHTSEVAVRLPLADHADPAVYVPYAETVARRAAEAFRAVVTDAAG
;
A
#
# COMPACT_ATOMS: atom_id res chain seq x y z
N MET A 1 7.44 15.65 28.05
CA MET A 1 6.94 14.25 28.10
C MET A 1 7.02 13.81 29.54
N ALA A 2 5.99 13.16 30.08
CA ALA A 2 5.93 12.65 31.44
C ALA A 2 6.04 11.12 31.45
N LEU A 3 6.58 10.55 32.50
CA LEU A 3 6.58 9.12 32.78
C LEU A 3 5.44 8.81 33.76
N LYS A 4 4.46 8.03 33.32
CA LYS A 4 3.46 7.44 34.20
C LYS A 4 4.04 6.16 34.79
N ILE A 5 4.27 6.17 36.09
CA ILE A 5 4.86 5.07 36.85
C ILE A 5 3.74 4.35 37.58
N SER A 6 3.53 3.07 37.27
CA SER A 6 2.46 2.28 37.87
C SER A 6 2.96 1.03 38.59
N TRP A 7 2.50 0.79 39.83
CA TRP A 7 2.86 -0.40 40.62
C TRP A 7 1.88 -1.56 40.37
N LEU A 8 2.42 -2.75 40.09
CA LEU A 8 1.63 -3.95 39.78
C LEU A 8 1.25 -4.79 41.03
N ASN A 9 1.52 -4.30 42.24
CA ASN A 9 1.16 -4.97 43.49
C ASN A 9 -0.36 -4.83 43.76
N ARG A 10 -1.05 -5.94 44.05
CA ARG A 10 -2.49 -5.98 44.33
C ARG A 10 -2.93 -5.09 45.50
N ALA A 11 -2.11 -4.94 46.54
CA ALA A 11 -2.43 -4.10 47.70
C ALA A 11 -2.39 -2.60 47.33
N ALA A 12 -1.35 -2.18 46.61
CA ALA A 12 -1.23 -0.80 46.10
C ALA A 12 -2.31 -0.47 45.05
N ALA A 13 -2.68 -1.43 44.20
CA ALA A 13 -3.77 -1.29 43.24
C ALA A 13 -5.14 -1.14 43.92
N ARG A 14 -5.42 -1.92 44.98
CA ARG A 14 -6.68 -1.88 45.74
C ARG A 14 -6.92 -0.55 46.45
N ALA A 15 -5.85 0.11 46.87
CA ALA A 15 -5.94 1.39 47.56
C ALA A 15 -5.95 2.61 46.61
N GLY A 16 -5.96 2.38 45.29
CA GLY A 16 -5.89 3.46 44.31
C GLY A 16 -4.57 4.23 44.38
N LEU A 17 -3.51 3.62 44.90
CA LEU A 17 -2.19 4.23 45.20
C LEU A 17 -1.18 4.05 44.07
N ALA A 18 -1.57 3.36 43.00
CA ALA A 18 -0.59 2.74 42.13
C ALA A 18 -0.04 3.64 41.03
N VAL A 19 -0.19 4.98 41.07
CA VAL A 19 0.23 5.85 39.95
C VAL A 19 0.91 7.13 40.44
N ALA A 20 2.13 7.36 39.97
CA ALA A 20 2.84 8.63 40.08
C ALA A 20 3.27 9.13 38.69
N TYR A 21 3.28 10.44 38.51
CA TYR A 21 3.74 11.10 37.28
C TYR A 21 5.06 11.82 37.53
N TRP A 22 6.04 11.58 36.66
CA TRP A 22 7.37 12.17 36.71
C TRP A 22 7.68 12.90 35.40
N PHE A 23 8.29 14.07 35.48
CA PHE A 23 8.60 14.92 34.33
C PHE A 23 10.12 15.08 34.22
N PRO A 24 10.81 14.26 33.40
CA PRO A 24 12.25 14.38 33.23
C PRO A 24 12.64 15.70 32.55
N GLU A 25 13.79 16.26 32.95
CA GLU A 25 14.31 17.52 32.40
C GLU A 25 14.81 17.37 30.95
N GLU A 26 15.23 16.16 30.55
CA GLU A 26 15.68 15.85 29.18
C GLU A 26 14.73 14.87 28.47
N ALA A 27 14.64 15.00 27.14
CA ALA A 27 13.87 14.09 26.29
C ALA A 27 14.56 12.71 26.25
N GLY A 28 14.04 11.75 27.01
CA GLY A 28 14.67 10.45 27.26
C GLY A 28 15.31 10.32 28.65
N GLY A 29 15.11 11.30 29.53
CA GLY A 29 15.78 11.42 30.82
C GLY A 29 15.51 10.30 31.84
N THR A 30 16.42 10.26 32.81
CA THR A 30 16.52 9.29 33.91
C THR A 30 15.32 9.31 34.85
N GLU A 31 15.03 8.15 35.43
CA GLU A 31 14.02 7.95 36.46
C GLU A 31 14.25 8.88 37.67
N PRO A 32 13.23 9.15 38.49
CA PRO A 32 13.45 9.86 39.73
C PRO A 32 14.44 9.05 40.60
N PRO A 33 15.47 9.69 41.21
CA PRO A 33 16.56 8.99 41.90
C PRO A 33 16.12 8.02 43.00
N VAL A 34 14.93 8.21 43.56
CA VAL A 34 14.32 7.33 44.57
C VAL A 34 13.94 5.94 44.03
N LEU A 35 13.92 5.77 42.71
CA LEU A 35 13.67 4.48 42.05
C LEU A 35 14.96 3.74 41.69
N ASP A 36 16.14 4.37 41.86
CA ASP A 36 17.43 3.72 41.68
C ASP A 36 17.56 2.57 42.69
N GLY A 37 17.49 1.32 42.19
CA GLY A 37 17.58 0.10 43.00
C GLY A 37 16.30 -0.74 43.08
N LEU A 38 15.16 -0.24 42.60
CA LEU A 38 13.94 -1.05 42.50
C LEU A 38 13.97 -1.93 41.24
N GLY A 39 14.02 -3.25 41.45
CA GLY A 39 14.03 -4.24 40.37
C GLY A 39 12.91 -4.03 39.35
N THR A 40 13.24 -4.07 38.07
CA THR A 40 12.39 -3.72 36.92
C THR A 40 11.13 -4.58 36.72
N SER A 41 10.93 -5.64 37.50
CA SER A 41 9.93 -6.68 37.21
C SER A 41 8.49 -6.39 37.68
N ARG A 42 8.25 -5.31 38.45
CA ARG A 42 6.93 -5.04 39.08
C ARG A 42 6.39 -3.62 38.89
N LEU A 43 7.05 -2.83 38.05
CA LEU A 43 6.67 -1.46 37.68
C LEU A 43 6.33 -1.41 36.19
N SER A 44 5.21 -0.76 35.86
CA SER A 44 4.90 -0.36 34.47
C SER A 44 5.27 1.10 34.28
N ARG A 45 5.90 1.40 33.14
CA ARG A 45 6.36 2.73 32.76
C ARG A 45 5.78 3.06 31.40
N THR A 46 4.98 4.12 31.34
CA THR A 46 4.37 4.56 30.08
C THR A 46 4.67 6.03 29.88
N GLY A 47 5.25 6.37 28.71
CA GLY A 47 5.42 7.76 28.31
C GLY A 47 4.06 8.39 28.00
N VAL A 48 3.75 9.52 28.64
CA VAL A 48 2.53 10.29 28.43
C VAL A 48 2.91 11.71 28.06
N ARG A 49 2.27 12.28 27.04
CA ARG A 49 2.51 13.68 26.68
C ARG A 49 1.60 14.57 27.51
N VAL A 50 2.23 15.38 28.35
CA VAL A 50 1.61 16.40 29.19
C VAL A 50 2.41 17.67 28.99
N ASP A 51 1.72 18.76 28.67
CA ASP A 51 2.33 20.08 28.58
C ASP A 51 1.98 20.85 29.86
N GLY A 52 2.98 21.54 30.39
CA GLY A 52 2.90 22.37 31.58
C GLY A 52 4.05 23.36 31.58
N ASP A 53 3.89 24.47 32.30
CA ASP A 53 4.99 25.41 32.45
C ASP A 53 6.08 24.81 33.36
N PRO A 54 7.36 25.22 33.21
CA PRO A 54 8.45 24.61 33.99
C PRO A 54 8.28 24.68 35.51
N ARG A 55 7.58 25.69 36.04
CA ARG A 55 7.36 25.86 37.48
C ARG A 55 6.28 24.90 38.00
N GLU A 56 5.20 24.73 37.22
CA GLU A 56 4.14 23.75 37.45
C GLU A 56 4.70 22.32 37.44
N LEU A 57 5.52 21.99 36.43
CA LEU A 57 6.15 20.68 36.32
C LEU A 57 7.12 20.39 37.47
N ALA A 58 7.92 21.38 37.89
CA ALA A 58 8.81 21.25 39.05
C ALA A 58 8.03 21.03 40.35
N ALA A 59 6.91 21.72 40.56
CA ALA A 59 6.04 21.54 41.72
C ALA A 59 5.41 20.14 41.74
N TRP A 60 4.96 19.63 40.58
CA TRP A 60 4.43 18.28 40.46
C TRP A 60 5.48 17.21 40.72
N ASN A 61 6.71 17.40 40.20
CA ASN A 61 7.84 16.53 40.49
C ASN A 61 8.19 16.51 41.98
N ALA A 62 8.19 17.66 42.65
CA ALA A 62 8.46 17.75 44.09
C ALA A 62 7.41 16.96 44.90
N ALA A 63 6.12 17.12 44.57
CA ALA A 63 5.05 16.36 45.22
C ALA A 63 5.13 14.86 44.93
N ALA A 64 5.47 14.47 43.70
CA ALA A 64 5.69 13.08 43.33
C ALA A 64 6.89 12.48 44.10
N LEU A 65 7.99 13.22 44.28
CA LEU A 65 9.14 12.76 45.05
C LEU A 65 8.82 12.52 46.52
N VAL A 66 8.05 13.42 47.15
CA VAL A 66 7.60 13.23 48.55
C VAL A 66 6.76 11.96 48.65
N TYR A 67 5.84 11.75 47.72
CA TYR A 67 5.02 10.55 47.66
C TYR A 67 5.85 9.27 47.45
N LEU A 68 6.77 9.29 46.49
CA LEU A 68 7.63 8.15 46.16
C LEU A 68 8.58 7.79 47.30
N ARG A 69 9.10 8.77 48.05
CA ARG A 69 9.95 8.53 49.23
C ARG A 69 9.23 7.76 50.34
N GLU A 70 7.91 7.89 50.44
CA GLU A 70 7.11 7.07 51.37
C GLU A 70 6.69 5.74 50.76
N LEU A 71 6.29 5.75 49.48
CA LEU A 71 5.81 4.55 48.79
C LEU A 71 6.89 3.48 48.66
N VAL A 72 8.10 3.87 48.26
CA VAL A 72 9.19 2.92 47.97
C VAL A 72 9.54 2.05 49.19
N PRO A 73 9.90 2.61 50.37
CA PRO A 73 10.17 1.80 51.56
C PRO A 73 8.97 0.99 52.04
N ALA A 74 7.75 1.56 51.96
CA ALA A 74 6.54 0.86 52.39
C ALA A 74 6.25 -0.38 51.52
N VAL A 75 6.49 -0.30 50.21
CA VAL A 75 6.39 -1.44 49.30
C VAL A 75 7.46 -2.48 49.64
N GLU A 76 8.71 -2.09 49.87
CA GLU A 76 9.78 -3.03 50.25
C GLU A 76 9.47 -3.76 51.56
N GLU A 77 8.93 -3.07 52.57
CA GLU A 77 8.52 -3.66 53.84
C GLU A 77 7.43 -4.72 53.64
N LEU A 78 6.40 -4.40 52.86
CA LEU A 78 5.32 -5.33 52.53
C LEU A 78 5.84 -6.55 51.74
N GLU A 79 6.75 -6.32 50.79
CA GLU A 79 7.39 -7.38 50.00
C GLU A 79 8.23 -8.33 50.84
N ARG A 80 9.03 -7.81 51.78
CA ARG A 80 9.78 -8.65 52.73
C ARG A 80 8.86 -9.54 53.55
N VAL A 81 7.67 -9.05 53.93
CA VAL A 81 6.67 -9.90 54.60
C VAL A 81 6.10 -10.92 53.63
N GLU A 82 5.74 -10.53 52.41
CA GLU A 82 5.21 -11.43 51.38
C GLU A 82 6.17 -12.60 51.13
N ASP A 83 7.45 -12.32 50.86
CA ASP A 83 8.46 -13.33 50.57
C ASP A 83 8.69 -14.28 51.75
N ARG A 84 8.67 -13.76 52.98
CA ARG A 84 8.77 -14.56 54.21
C ARG A 84 7.57 -15.50 54.42
N VAL A 85 6.36 -15.07 54.08
CA VAL A 85 5.15 -15.89 54.27
C VAL A 85 4.81 -16.77 53.06
N ARG A 86 5.35 -16.46 51.88
CA ARG A 86 5.06 -17.13 50.60
C ARG A 86 5.24 -18.66 50.63
N PRO A 87 6.30 -19.23 51.24
CA PRO A 87 6.44 -20.69 51.37
C PRO A 87 5.31 -21.33 52.19
N TRP A 88 4.77 -20.61 53.16
CA TRP A 88 3.75 -21.08 54.10
C TRP A 88 2.32 -20.96 53.56
N ARG A 89 2.09 -20.07 52.58
CA ARG A 89 0.78 -19.93 51.91
C ARG A 89 0.32 -21.21 51.19
N ARG A 90 1.26 -22.07 50.78
CA ARG A 90 0.98 -23.33 50.07
C ARG A 90 0.78 -24.53 51.01
N ARG A 91 1.04 -24.39 52.32
CA ARG A 91 0.93 -25.47 53.31
C ARG A 91 -0.30 -25.28 54.20
N LEU A 92 -1.11 -26.33 54.36
CA LEU A 92 -2.35 -26.28 55.15
C LEU A 92 -2.16 -25.79 56.59
N VAL A 93 -1.09 -26.25 57.25
CA VAL A 93 -0.80 -25.95 58.67
C VAL A 93 -0.35 -24.49 58.89
N GLY A 94 0.25 -23.84 57.88
CA GLY A 94 0.77 -22.47 57.98
C GLY A 94 -0.09 -21.41 57.28
N ARG A 95 -1.13 -21.81 56.53
CA ARG A 95 -1.90 -20.91 55.66
C ARG A 95 -2.62 -19.80 56.42
N ARG A 96 -3.29 -20.13 57.52
CA ARG A 96 -4.02 -19.15 58.35
C ARG A 96 -3.08 -18.12 58.97
N TRP A 97 -1.93 -18.58 59.49
CA TRP A 97 -0.90 -17.71 60.03
C TRP A 97 -0.29 -16.81 58.95
N ALA A 98 0.07 -17.37 57.80
CA ALA A 98 0.64 -16.63 56.66
C ALA A 98 -0.32 -15.56 56.12
N GLN A 99 -1.62 -15.88 56.10
CA GLN A 99 -2.66 -14.94 55.71
C GLN A 99 -2.85 -13.83 56.73
N ALA A 100 -2.89 -14.14 58.03
CA ALA A 100 -2.99 -13.14 59.09
C ALA A 100 -1.73 -12.24 59.17
N ALA A 101 -0.54 -12.81 58.99
CA ALA A 101 0.72 -12.07 59.00
C ALA A 101 0.81 -11.10 57.80
N TYR A 102 0.40 -11.53 56.61
CA TYR A 102 0.33 -10.63 55.47
C TYR A 102 -0.79 -9.60 55.61
N GLY A 103 -1.97 -9.98 56.11
CA GLY A 103 -3.09 -9.06 56.34
C GLY A 103 -2.69 -7.89 57.26
N ARG A 104 -1.97 -8.17 58.35
CA ARG A 104 -1.42 -7.11 59.23
C ARG A 104 -0.41 -6.21 58.52
N ALA A 105 0.45 -6.78 57.66
CA ALA A 105 1.40 -5.99 56.89
C ALA A 105 0.71 -5.15 55.82
N GLU A 106 -0.36 -5.67 55.21
CA GLU A 106 -1.22 -4.94 54.27
C GLU A 106 -1.94 -3.79 54.98
N GLU A 107 -2.53 -4.01 56.16
CA GLU A 107 -3.12 -2.95 56.99
C GLU A 107 -2.10 -1.86 57.34
N ALA A 108 -0.92 -2.23 57.86
CA ALA A 108 0.13 -1.27 58.19
C ALA A 108 0.62 -0.47 56.96
N PHE A 109 0.71 -1.12 55.80
CA PHE A 109 1.02 -0.46 54.54
C PHE A 109 -0.07 0.57 54.16
N LEU A 110 -1.34 0.19 54.26
CA LEU A 110 -2.47 1.08 53.94
C LEU A 110 -2.55 2.27 54.88
N ASP A 111 -2.36 2.06 56.19
CA ASP A 111 -2.36 3.12 57.20
C ASP A 111 -1.23 4.13 56.95
N ARG A 112 -0.03 3.63 56.62
CA ARG A 112 1.13 4.47 56.28
C ARG A 112 0.91 5.26 54.99
N MET A 113 0.37 4.61 53.96
CA MET A 113 0.25 5.23 52.64
C MET A 113 -0.99 6.11 52.47
N GLY A 114 -2.02 5.93 53.29
CA GLY A 114 -3.25 6.72 53.24
C GLY A 114 -3.01 8.24 53.27
N PRO A 115 -2.26 8.77 54.25
CA PRO A 115 -1.92 10.20 54.30
C PRO A 115 -1.07 10.68 53.12
N ALA A 116 -0.02 9.94 52.75
CA ALA A 116 0.87 10.30 51.65
C ALA A 116 0.13 10.36 50.31
N ALA A 117 -0.80 9.42 50.09
CA ALA A 117 -1.65 9.39 48.92
C ALA A 117 -2.69 10.51 48.90
N ALA A 118 -3.31 10.79 50.05
CA ALA A 118 -4.25 11.90 50.18
C ALA A 118 -3.58 13.24 49.87
N ALA A 119 -2.31 13.41 50.26
CA ALA A 119 -1.50 14.58 49.96
C ALA A 119 -1.12 14.69 48.47
N TYR A 120 -0.80 13.57 47.79
CA TYR A 120 -0.44 13.56 46.38
C TYR A 120 -1.64 13.61 45.42
N ARG A 121 -2.81 13.15 45.86
CA ARG A 121 -4.03 13.04 45.05
C ARG A 121 -4.38 14.31 44.27
N PRO A 122 -4.33 15.55 44.82
CA PRO A 122 -4.65 16.75 44.05
C PRO A 122 -3.71 16.97 42.86
N VAL A 123 -2.43 16.64 43.01
CA VAL A 123 -1.45 16.72 41.92
C VAL A 123 -1.75 15.68 40.86
N ARG A 124 -2.01 14.43 41.27
CA ARG A 124 -2.38 13.36 40.34
C ARG A 124 -3.62 13.70 39.53
N GLU A 125 -4.68 14.17 40.18
CA GLU A 125 -5.94 14.57 39.54
C GLU A 125 -5.73 15.75 38.59
N ALA A 126 -4.88 16.72 38.95
CA ALA A 126 -4.53 17.84 38.06
C ALA A 126 -3.81 17.38 36.79
N VAL A 127 -2.84 16.47 36.93
CA VAL A 127 -2.10 15.88 35.80
C VAL A 127 -3.02 15.03 34.92
N GLU A 128 -3.86 14.19 35.51
CA GLU A 128 -4.81 13.33 34.78
C GLU A 128 -5.87 14.14 34.03
N ARG A 129 -6.39 15.20 34.65
CA ARG A 129 -7.29 16.13 33.98
C ARG A 129 -6.60 16.79 32.78
N ARG A 130 -5.35 17.24 32.92
CA ARG A 130 -4.58 17.85 31.81
C ARG A 130 -4.35 16.84 30.68
N ILE A 131 -4.02 15.58 31.00
CA ILE A 131 -3.90 14.51 30.00
C ILE A 131 -5.22 14.35 29.24
N ALA A 132 -6.34 14.23 29.95
CA ALA A 132 -7.65 14.05 29.35
C ALA A 132 -8.05 15.24 28.45
N GLU A 133 -7.79 16.48 28.88
CA GLU A 133 -8.02 17.69 28.09
C GLU A 133 -7.18 17.68 26.79
N GLN A 134 -5.91 17.32 26.88
CA GLN A 134 -5.03 17.25 25.70
C GLN A 134 -5.40 16.13 24.75
N GLU A 135 -5.76 14.95 25.26
CA GLU A 135 -6.23 13.84 24.44
C GLU A 135 -7.55 14.19 23.75
N ALA A 136 -8.47 14.86 24.44
CA ALA A 136 -9.71 15.37 23.85
C ALA A 136 -9.43 16.38 22.72
N GLN A 137 -8.50 17.32 22.94
CA GLN A 137 -8.09 18.29 21.92
C GLN A 137 -7.43 17.62 20.71
N ARG A 138 -6.53 16.65 20.93
CA ARG A 138 -5.89 15.89 19.84
C ARG A 138 -6.89 15.04 19.08
N ALA A 139 -7.82 14.39 19.79
CA ALA A 139 -8.89 13.62 19.17
C ALA A 139 -9.81 14.53 18.34
N GLU A 140 -10.13 15.72 18.83
CA GLU A 140 -10.93 16.68 18.09
C GLU A 140 -10.19 17.24 16.86
N ALA A 141 -8.91 17.62 17.02
CA ALA A 141 -8.06 18.03 15.91
C ALA A 141 -7.93 16.93 14.85
N GLY A 142 -7.74 15.67 15.28
CA GLY A 142 -7.75 14.50 14.42
C GLY A 142 -9.08 14.33 13.68
N ARG A 143 -10.22 14.47 14.37
CA ARG A 143 -11.56 14.44 13.73
C ARG A 143 -11.76 15.58 12.73
N ARG A 144 -11.24 16.79 13.01
CA ARG A 144 -11.31 17.93 12.07
C ARG A 144 -10.44 17.69 10.84
N ALA A 145 -9.19 17.28 11.03
CA ALA A 145 -8.28 16.94 9.94
C ALA A 145 -8.81 15.80 9.07
N TYR A 146 -9.36 14.75 9.69
CA TYR A 146 -10.01 13.66 8.96
C TYR A 146 -11.20 14.14 8.13
N ARG A 147 -12.10 14.95 8.72
CA ARG A 147 -13.24 15.52 7.98
C ARG A 147 -12.81 16.42 6.82
N GLU A 148 -11.80 17.25 7.03
CA GLU A 148 -11.27 18.10 5.96
C GLU A 148 -10.63 17.27 4.84
N GLN A 149 -9.88 16.23 5.20
CA GLN A 149 -9.32 15.29 4.23
C GLN A 149 -10.43 14.58 3.44
N GLN A 150 -11.48 14.07 4.11
CA GLN A 150 -12.63 13.45 3.45
C GLN A 150 -13.32 14.42 2.50
N ARG A 151 -13.58 15.67 2.92
CA ARG A 151 -14.15 16.70 2.05
C ARG A 151 -13.29 16.94 0.80
N ARG A 152 -11.97 17.09 0.97
CA ARG A 152 -11.04 17.27 -0.17
C ARG A 152 -11.06 16.07 -1.13
N LEU A 153 -11.16 14.85 -0.59
CA LEU A 153 -11.28 13.63 -1.38
C LEU A 153 -12.59 13.60 -2.16
N GLU A 154 -13.72 13.92 -1.53
CA GLU A 154 -15.03 13.99 -2.17
C GLU A 154 -15.06 15.06 -3.28
N GLU A 155 -14.57 16.27 -3.01
CA GLU A 155 -14.48 17.35 -4.00
C GLU A 155 -13.57 16.97 -5.19
N ALA A 156 -12.45 16.30 -4.93
CA ALA A 156 -11.56 15.86 -6.00
C ALA A 156 -12.12 14.65 -6.78
N ARG A 157 -12.90 13.77 -6.14
CA ARG A 157 -13.62 12.68 -6.80
C ARG A 157 -14.74 13.20 -7.68
N ALA A 158 -15.55 14.16 -7.19
CA ALA A 158 -16.59 14.80 -7.99
C ALA A 158 -16.00 15.48 -9.25
N ARG A 159 -14.87 16.17 -9.12
CA ARG A 159 -14.14 16.74 -10.27
C ARG A 159 -13.63 15.67 -11.23
N PHE A 160 -13.22 14.51 -10.73
CA PHE A 160 -12.78 13.40 -11.57
C PHE A 160 -13.96 12.78 -12.34
N GLU A 161 -15.08 12.53 -11.67
CA GLU A 161 -16.30 12.02 -12.29
C GLU A 161 -16.83 13.00 -13.37
N GLU A 162 -16.77 14.30 -13.09
CA GLU A 162 -17.08 15.35 -14.07
C GLU A 162 -16.09 15.34 -15.25
N TRP A 163 -14.79 15.21 -14.97
CA TRP A 163 -13.76 15.13 -16.01
C TRP A 163 -13.98 13.90 -16.91
N GLU A 164 -14.26 12.73 -16.34
CA GLU A 164 -14.58 11.50 -17.09
C GLU A 164 -15.85 11.68 -17.92
N TRP A 165 -16.90 12.27 -17.32
CA TRP A 165 -18.14 12.55 -18.04
C TRP A 165 -17.90 13.47 -19.24
N ARG A 166 -17.06 14.51 -19.11
CA ARG A 166 -16.72 15.41 -20.21
C ARG A 166 -15.97 14.70 -21.33
N GLN A 167 -15.04 13.78 -21.01
CA GLN A 167 -14.38 12.95 -22.03
C GLN A 167 -15.41 12.07 -22.75
N ALA A 168 -16.28 11.38 -22.01
CA ALA A 168 -17.30 10.50 -22.58
C ALA A 168 -18.36 11.26 -23.40
N ALA A 169 -18.75 12.46 -22.97
CA ALA A 169 -19.68 13.33 -23.70
C ALA A 169 -19.05 13.83 -25.00
N ALA A 170 -17.77 14.20 -24.98
CA ALA A 170 -17.05 14.65 -26.16
C ALA A 170 -16.89 13.53 -27.21
N ASP A 171 -16.86 12.26 -26.82
CA ASP A 171 -16.74 11.12 -27.73
C ASP A 171 -18.09 10.62 -28.31
N ARG A 172 -19.22 11.25 -27.96
CA ARG A 172 -20.56 10.84 -28.46
C ARG A 172 -20.71 11.08 -29.98
N PRO A 173 -21.60 10.32 -30.65
CA PRO A 173 -21.97 10.58 -32.04
C PRO A 173 -22.46 12.02 -32.23
N LEU A 174 -21.94 12.70 -33.25
CA LEU A 174 -22.38 14.02 -33.66
C LEU A 174 -23.71 13.93 -34.44
N PRO A 175 -24.42 15.06 -34.67
CA PRO A 175 -25.51 15.11 -35.64
C PRO A 175 -25.04 14.58 -37.00
N GLY A 176 -25.63 13.48 -37.47
CA GLY A 176 -25.13 12.70 -38.62
C GLY A 176 -24.58 11.31 -38.27
N GLY A 177 -24.51 10.97 -36.98
CA GLY A 177 -24.29 9.61 -36.48
C GLY A 177 -22.83 9.17 -36.37
N SER A 178 -21.87 9.92 -36.92
CA SER A 178 -20.43 9.61 -36.77
C SER A 178 -19.88 10.20 -35.47
N THR A 179 -19.01 9.45 -34.79
CA THR A 179 -18.26 9.92 -33.62
C THR A 179 -17.05 10.76 -34.04
N PRO A 180 -16.51 11.62 -33.17
CA PRO A 180 -15.27 12.35 -33.45
C PRO A 180 -14.09 11.44 -33.80
N ARG A 181 -13.97 10.27 -33.17
CA ARG A 181 -12.93 9.30 -33.52
C ARG A 181 -13.10 8.73 -34.93
N GLU A 182 -14.32 8.42 -35.34
CA GLU A 182 -14.60 7.95 -36.71
C GLU A 182 -14.29 9.03 -37.77
N LEU A 183 -14.60 10.30 -37.47
CA LEU A 183 -14.26 11.42 -38.34
C LEU A 183 -12.73 11.61 -38.43
N ALA A 184 -12.02 11.53 -37.30
CA ALA A 184 -10.56 11.61 -37.27
C ALA A 184 -9.91 10.46 -38.05
N VAL A 185 -10.47 9.25 -37.97
CA VAL A 185 -10.07 8.10 -38.80
C VAL A 185 -10.21 8.43 -40.29
N ARG A 186 -11.31 9.06 -40.71
CA ARG A 186 -11.52 9.44 -42.12
C ARG A 186 -10.73 10.69 -42.55
N GLY A 187 -10.08 11.39 -41.62
CA GLY A 187 -9.44 12.68 -41.88
C GLY A 187 -10.45 13.81 -42.12
N GLU A 188 -11.70 13.62 -41.72
CA GLU A 188 -12.78 14.58 -41.89
C GLU A 188 -12.84 15.50 -40.68
N THR A 189 -12.84 16.81 -40.91
CA THR A 189 -13.12 17.81 -39.87
C THR A 189 -14.47 18.44 -40.18
N PRO A 190 -15.46 18.38 -39.29
CA PRO A 190 -16.73 19.06 -39.48
C PRO A 190 -16.52 20.55 -39.77
N PRO A 191 -17.32 21.14 -40.69
CA PRO A 191 -17.21 22.57 -40.99
C PRO A 191 -17.59 23.45 -39.77
N ALA A 192 -18.40 22.91 -38.86
CA ALA A 192 -18.72 23.53 -37.58
C ALA A 192 -18.95 22.45 -36.51
N TRP A 193 -18.47 22.71 -35.30
CA TRP A 193 -18.71 21.86 -34.14
C TRP A 193 -20.01 22.25 -33.43
N PRO A 194 -20.85 21.29 -32.99
CA PRO A 194 -22.06 21.56 -32.22
C PRO A 194 -21.77 22.45 -31.00
N ALA A 195 -22.72 23.32 -30.64
CA ALA A 195 -22.54 24.26 -29.52
C ALA A 195 -22.28 23.50 -28.21
N GLU A 196 -23.01 22.41 -27.99
CA GLU A 196 -22.89 21.54 -26.82
C GLU A 196 -21.48 20.94 -26.70
N LEU A 197 -20.86 20.57 -27.83
CA LEU A 197 -19.49 20.05 -27.83
C LEU A 197 -18.49 21.15 -27.49
N ARG A 198 -18.65 22.35 -28.07
CA ARG A 198 -17.79 23.51 -27.79
C ARG A 198 -17.84 23.90 -26.31
N GLU A 199 -19.03 23.90 -25.72
CA GLU A 199 -19.22 24.15 -24.28
C GLU A 199 -18.58 23.06 -23.40
N THR A 200 -18.63 21.80 -23.84
CA THR A 200 -18.08 20.65 -23.10
C THR A 200 -16.54 20.66 -23.10
N VAL A 201 -15.91 20.90 -24.25
CA VAL A 201 -14.44 20.76 -24.39
C VAL A 201 -13.69 22.08 -24.23
N GLY A 202 -14.36 23.22 -24.39
CA GLY A 202 -13.77 24.55 -24.37
C GLY A 202 -12.88 24.80 -25.58
N ASP A 203 -11.59 24.44 -25.48
CA ASP A 203 -10.63 24.55 -26.58
C ASP A 203 -10.78 23.37 -27.54
N VAL A 204 -11.58 23.59 -28.59
CA VAL A 204 -11.91 22.60 -29.61
C VAL A 204 -10.68 22.18 -30.41
N ASP A 205 -9.76 23.11 -30.72
CA ASP A 205 -8.59 22.80 -31.54
C ASP A 205 -7.57 21.94 -30.77
N ALA A 206 -7.36 22.25 -29.48
CA ALA A 206 -6.55 21.39 -28.62
C ALA A 206 -7.20 20.02 -28.40
N TRP A 207 -8.52 19.98 -28.17
CA TRP A 207 -9.25 18.72 -28.05
C TRP A 207 -9.17 17.88 -29.32
N TRP A 208 -9.41 18.47 -30.49
CA TRP A 208 -9.41 17.77 -31.77
C TRP A 208 -8.03 17.21 -32.12
N ARG A 209 -6.95 17.96 -31.82
CA ARG A 209 -5.58 17.44 -31.93
C ARG A 209 -5.35 16.21 -31.04
N ARG A 210 -5.91 16.18 -29.82
CA ARG A 210 -5.85 14.99 -28.96
C ARG A 210 -6.65 13.81 -29.52
N VAL A 211 -7.80 14.05 -30.13
CA VAL A 211 -8.57 12.98 -30.80
C VAL A 211 -7.76 12.38 -31.96
N HIS A 212 -7.14 13.21 -32.80
CA HIS A 212 -6.23 12.74 -33.86
C HIS A 212 -5.03 11.95 -33.32
N ALA A 213 -4.41 12.45 -32.24
CA ALA A 213 -3.32 11.75 -31.56
C ALA A 213 -3.76 10.37 -31.05
N SER A 214 -4.92 10.30 -30.39
CA SER A 214 -5.51 9.05 -29.90
C SER A 214 -5.77 8.05 -31.04
N VAL A 215 -6.38 8.50 -32.13
CA VAL A 215 -6.63 7.65 -33.31
C VAL A 215 -5.33 7.14 -33.92
N ARG A 216 -4.30 7.99 -34.01
CA ARG A 216 -2.98 7.60 -34.51
C ARG A 216 -2.33 6.54 -33.62
N ASN A 217 -2.40 6.72 -32.30
CA ASN A 217 -1.91 5.74 -31.32
C ASN A 217 -2.67 4.41 -31.41
N GLY A 218 -4.01 4.47 -31.46
CA GLY A 218 -4.85 3.30 -31.60
C GLY A 218 -4.56 2.51 -32.88
N ARG A 219 -4.38 3.20 -34.01
CA ARG A 219 -3.97 2.56 -35.29
C ARG A 219 -2.60 1.90 -35.19
N ALA A 220 -1.60 2.60 -34.66
CA ALA A 220 -0.26 2.04 -34.48
C ALA A 220 -0.29 0.80 -33.59
N ARG A 221 -1.11 0.80 -32.53
CA ARG A 221 -1.31 -0.37 -31.68
C ARG A 221 -1.96 -1.53 -32.43
N GLU A 222 -3.06 -1.32 -33.13
CA GLU A 222 -3.72 -2.41 -33.86
C GLU A 222 -2.84 -2.97 -34.98
N GLU A 223 -2.07 -2.11 -35.66
CA GLU A 223 -1.08 -2.54 -36.64
C GLU A 223 0.05 -3.36 -36.00
N ALA A 224 0.59 -2.91 -34.87
CA ALA A 224 1.58 -3.64 -34.10
C ALA A 224 1.06 -5.03 -33.67
N VAL A 225 -0.17 -5.09 -33.14
CA VAL A 225 -0.83 -6.34 -32.75
C VAL A 225 -0.96 -7.28 -33.95
N ARG A 226 -1.46 -6.76 -35.08
CA ARG A 226 -1.59 -7.54 -36.32
C ARG A 226 -0.24 -8.09 -36.78
N THR A 227 0.81 -7.27 -36.83
CA THR A 227 2.16 -7.69 -37.23
C THR A 227 2.68 -8.84 -36.36
N VAL A 228 2.46 -8.78 -35.04
CA VAL A 228 2.88 -9.87 -34.14
C VAL A 228 2.07 -11.15 -34.38
N VAL A 229 0.75 -11.05 -34.53
CA VAL A 229 -0.11 -12.22 -34.81
C VAL A 229 0.25 -12.88 -36.14
N GLU A 230 0.49 -12.09 -37.18
CA GLU A 230 0.94 -12.56 -38.49
C GLU A 230 2.29 -13.26 -38.40
N ALA A 231 3.25 -12.70 -37.64
CA ALA A 231 4.56 -13.32 -37.43
C ALA A 231 4.46 -14.66 -36.68
N ILE A 232 3.61 -14.76 -35.65
CA ILE A 232 3.37 -16.02 -34.93
C ILE A 232 2.81 -17.08 -35.89
N THR A 233 1.79 -16.70 -36.66
CA THR A 233 1.11 -17.60 -37.59
C THR A 233 2.06 -18.08 -38.69
N ALA A 234 2.85 -17.17 -39.27
CA ALA A 234 3.82 -17.49 -40.30
C ALA A 234 4.94 -18.41 -39.77
N ALA A 235 5.46 -18.12 -38.57
CA ALA A 235 6.51 -18.93 -37.96
C ALA A 235 6.02 -20.35 -37.67
N GLY A 236 4.84 -20.49 -37.07
CA GLY A 236 4.24 -21.80 -36.84
C GLY A 236 4.03 -22.58 -38.14
N ALA A 237 3.44 -21.96 -39.16
CA ALA A 237 3.21 -22.59 -40.46
C ALA A 237 4.52 -23.05 -41.14
N ALA A 238 5.59 -22.24 -41.06
CA ALA A 238 6.89 -22.59 -41.60
C ALA A 238 7.52 -23.79 -40.87
N LEU A 239 7.43 -23.83 -39.54
CA LEU A 239 7.95 -24.92 -38.72
C LEU A 239 7.20 -26.23 -38.98
N GLU A 240 5.87 -26.19 -39.13
CA GLU A 240 5.10 -27.38 -39.54
C GLU A 240 5.46 -27.84 -40.95
N ALA A 241 5.58 -26.92 -41.91
CA ALA A 241 5.95 -27.25 -43.29
C ALA A 241 7.34 -27.89 -43.37
N ALA A 242 8.26 -27.51 -42.48
CA ALA A 242 9.59 -28.11 -42.34
C ALA A 242 9.58 -29.48 -41.63
N GLY A 243 8.41 -30.00 -41.23
CA GLY A 243 8.30 -31.29 -40.55
C GLY A 243 8.53 -31.22 -39.03
N ARG A 244 8.25 -30.06 -38.41
CA ARG A 244 8.43 -29.76 -36.99
C ARG A 244 9.86 -29.93 -36.47
N PRO A 245 10.88 -29.41 -37.16
CA PRO A 245 12.26 -29.53 -36.69
C PRO A 245 12.40 -28.77 -35.37
N GLY A 246 13.23 -29.30 -34.45
CA GLY A 246 13.46 -28.67 -33.15
C GLY A 246 12.28 -28.71 -32.16
N ILE A 247 11.15 -29.37 -32.49
CA ILE A 247 10.07 -29.56 -31.53
C ILE A 247 10.56 -30.46 -30.38
N SER A 248 10.52 -29.94 -29.16
CA SER A 248 11.05 -30.65 -27.99
C SER A 248 9.99 -30.81 -26.91
N ALA A 249 10.06 -31.93 -26.19
CA ALA A 249 9.32 -32.12 -24.94
C ALA A 249 9.98 -31.26 -23.85
N VAL A 250 9.41 -30.10 -23.59
CA VAL A 250 9.87 -29.16 -22.57
C VAL A 250 9.31 -29.59 -21.21
N LYS A 251 10.23 -29.95 -20.31
CA LYS A 251 9.96 -30.20 -18.90
C LYS A 251 10.51 -29.03 -18.09
N ASP A 252 9.67 -28.03 -17.84
CA ASP A 252 9.99 -26.90 -16.94
C ASP A 252 9.22 -27.07 -15.61
N ARG A 253 9.10 -26.03 -14.79
CA ARG A 253 8.09 -25.96 -13.72
C ARG A 253 6.83 -25.31 -14.30
N PRO A 254 5.64 -25.92 -14.32
CA PRO A 254 5.24 -27.19 -13.70
C PRO A 254 5.83 -28.41 -14.42
N HIS A 255 5.95 -29.52 -13.69
CA HIS A 255 6.47 -30.80 -14.22
C HIS A 255 5.63 -31.45 -15.33
N GLU A 256 4.55 -30.81 -15.77
CA GLU A 256 3.79 -31.19 -16.96
C GLU A 256 4.62 -30.90 -18.22
N ALA A 257 4.84 -31.93 -19.04
CA ALA A 257 5.58 -31.78 -20.29
C ALA A 257 4.74 -31.08 -21.36
N ARG A 258 5.32 -30.06 -22.00
CA ARG A 258 4.73 -29.35 -23.14
C ARG A 258 5.60 -29.53 -24.37
N HIS A 259 5.01 -29.56 -25.56
CA HIS A 259 5.76 -29.68 -26.82
C HIS A 259 5.65 -28.38 -27.61
N GLY A 260 6.79 -27.82 -28.01
CA GLY A 260 6.84 -26.56 -28.74
C GLY A 260 8.25 -26.07 -29.01
N TRP A 261 8.35 -24.82 -29.47
CA TRP A 261 9.60 -24.14 -29.78
C TRP A 261 9.83 -22.95 -28.86
N TRP A 262 11.03 -22.83 -28.30
CA TRP A 262 11.36 -21.66 -27.49
C TRP A 262 11.56 -20.45 -28.40
N VAL A 263 10.80 -19.39 -28.12
CA VAL A 263 10.96 -18.07 -28.71
C VAL A 263 11.65 -17.21 -27.67
N HIS A 264 12.82 -16.69 -28.02
CA HIS A 264 13.59 -15.79 -27.18
C HIS A 264 13.42 -14.35 -27.67
N PHE A 265 13.08 -13.44 -26.76
CA PHE A 265 12.84 -12.04 -27.10
C PHE A 265 13.97 -11.17 -26.56
N ASP A 266 14.46 -10.28 -27.42
CA ASP A 266 15.35 -9.19 -27.02
C ASP A 266 14.60 -7.86 -27.09
N TRP A 267 14.35 -7.29 -25.91
CA TRP A 267 13.68 -6.00 -25.74
C TRP A 267 14.68 -4.85 -25.53
N SER A 268 15.97 -5.08 -25.78
CA SER A 268 16.98 -4.04 -25.69
C SER A 268 16.72 -2.89 -26.68
N GLY A 269 16.92 -1.67 -26.20
CA GLY A 269 16.75 -0.45 -27.00
C GLY A 269 15.30 -0.04 -27.27
N LEU A 270 14.33 -0.54 -26.49
CA LEU A 270 12.99 0.04 -26.49
C LEU A 270 13.05 1.51 -26.03
N PRO A 271 12.31 2.44 -26.69
CA PRO A 271 12.16 3.80 -26.21
C PRO A 271 11.68 3.82 -24.75
N GLU A 272 12.23 4.74 -23.94
CA GLU A 272 11.71 4.90 -22.58
C GLU A 272 10.22 5.29 -22.62
N PRO A 273 9.38 4.68 -21.77
CA PRO A 273 7.96 5.01 -21.67
C PRO A 273 7.77 6.37 -20.96
N THR A 274 8.17 7.47 -21.59
CA THR A 274 8.03 8.84 -21.03
C THR A 274 6.57 9.31 -20.97
N TRP A 275 5.63 8.50 -21.47
CA TRP A 275 4.19 8.72 -21.37
C TRP A 275 3.60 8.42 -19.98
N LEU A 276 4.38 7.86 -19.04
CA LEU A 276 3.97 7.58 -17.64
C LEU A 276 3.75 8.84 -16.77
N ARG A 277 3.39 9.97 -17.38
CA ARG A 277 3.11 11.24 -16.69
C ARG A 277 1.63 11.31 -16.33
N THR A 278 1.29 12.21 -15.41
CA THR A 278 -0.12 12.52 -15.10
C THR A 278 -0.81 13.00 -16.38
N PRO A 279 -1.95 12.39 -16.77
CA PRO A 279 -2.71 12.83 -17.94
C PRO A 279 -3.08 14.32 -17.85
N PRO A 280 -2.97 15.09 -18.94
CA PRO A 280 -3.24 16.53 -18.92
C PRO A 280 -4.64 16.86 -18.39
N GLY A 281 -4.71 17.77 -17.40
CA GLY A 281 -5.97 18.25 -16.84
C GLY A 281 -6.68 17.26 -15.90
N MET A 282 -6.09 16.11 -15.60
CA MET A 282 -6.67 15.15 -14.66
C MET A 282 -6.61 15.69 -13.21
N PRO A 283 -7.74 15.74 -12.49
CA PRO A 283 -7.74 16.16 -11.08
C PRO A 283 -7.15 15.07 -10.19
N THR A 284 -5.87 15.19 -9.83
CA THR A 284 -5.13 14.18 -9.05
C THR A 284 -5.24 14.33 -7.53
N GLY A 285 -5.91 15.38 -7.03
CA GLY A 285 -5.93 15.69 -5.59
C GLY A 285 -6.56 14.63 -4.68
N HIS A 286 -7.35 13.71 -5.24
CA HIS A 286 -7.91 12.56 -4.50
C HIS A 286 -6.99 11.33 -4.52
N LEU A 287 -6.00 11.30 -5.41
CA LEU A 287 -5.07 10.19 -5.52
C LEU A 287 -4.05 10.31 -4.39
N TYR A 288 -3.96 9.27 -3.56
CA TYR A 288 -2.85 9.13 -2.63
C TYR A 288 -1.52 9.20 -3.37
N ALA A 289 -0.45 9.55 -2.66
CA ALA A 289 0.91 9.42 -3.19
C ALA A 289 1.06 8.06 -3.89
N GLY A 290 1.58 8.07 -5.11
CA GLY A 290 1.48 6.93 -6.00
C GLY A 290 2.22 7.18 -7.30
N GLN A 291 2.14 6.21 -8.19
CA GLN A 291 2.79 6.30 -9.49
C GLN A 291 1.90 5.72 -10.58
N TRP A 292 1.99 6.35 -11.75
CA TRP A 292 1.41 5.83 -12.98
C TRP A 292 2.27 4.68 -13.48
N ARG A 293 1.61 3.58 -13.86
CA ARG A 293 2.21 2.40 -14.46
C ARG A 293 1.37 1.96 -15.63
N ASP A 294 2.01 1.50 -16.68
CA ASP A 294 1.38 0.66 -17.70
C ASP A 294 1.50 -0.81 -17.31
N ASN A 295 0.71 -1.65 -17.96
CA ASN A 295 0.82 -3.10 -17.84
C ASN A 295 1.93 -3.61 -18.78
N ASP A 296 3.16 -3.16 -18.57
CA ASP A 296 4.29 -3.61 -19.38
C ASP A 296 4.49 -5.12 -19.25
N PHE A 297 4.40 -5.80 -20.38
CA PHE A 297 4.58 -7.25 -20.47
C PHE A 297 5.58 -7.57 -21.57
N HIS A 298 6.85 -7.68 -21.18
CA HIS A 298 7.97 -7.98 -22.06
C HIS A 298 8.67 -9.27 -21.59
N PRO A 299 8.14 -10.46 -21.95
CA PRO A 299 8.71 -11.72 -21.49
C PRO A 299 10.07 -11.97 -22.16
N ALA A 300 11.04 -12.50 -21.42
CA ALA A 300 12.34 -12.86 -22.00
C ALA A 300 12.27 -14.08 -22.94
N ARG A 301 11.35 -15.01 -22.68
CA ARG A 301 11.10 -16.19 -23.51
C ARG A 301 9.67 -16.68 -23.37
N MET A 302 9.15 -17.30 -24.42
CA MET A 302 7.88 -18.03 -24.41
C MET A 302 7.97 -19.29 -25.27
N LEU A 303 7.10 -20.26 -24.98
CA LEU A 303 7.00 -21.48 -25.77
C LEU A 303 5.91 -21.31 -26.84
N LEU A 304 6.28 -21.34 -28.11
CA LEU A 304 5.34 -21.42 -29.23
C LEU A 304 4.78 -22.84 -29.30
N VAL A 305 3.47 -22.97 -29.14
CA VAL A 305 2.77 -24.26 -29.05
C VAL A 305 1.67 -24.37 -30.12
N PRO A 306 1.51 -25.53 -30.76
CA PRO A 306 0.34 -25.80 -31.58
C PRO A 306 -0.89 -25.91 -30.68
N GLY A 307 -1.92 -25.10 -30.93
CA GLY A 307 -3.18 -25.16 -30.22
C GLY A 307 -4.07 -26.32 -30.70
N PRO A 308 -5.04 -26.75 -29.89
CA PRO A 308 -5.93 -27.87 -30.22
C PRO A 308 -6.82 -27.61 -31.45
N SER A 309 -7.04 -26.34 -31.82
CA SER A 309 -7.80 -25.93 -33.01
C SER A 309 -6.95 -25.81 -34.29
N GLY A 310 -5.65 -26.13 -34.22
CA GLY A 310 -4.69 -25.89 -35.31
C GLY A 310 -4.15 -24.45 -35.37
N ALA A 311 -4.67 -23.52 -34.56
CA ALA A 311 -4.10 -22.20 -34.37
C ALA A 311 -2.90 -22.25 -33.42
N TYR A 312 -1.88 -21.41 -33.65
CA TYR A 312 -0.75 -21.30 -32.73
C TYR A 312 -1.09 -20.44 -31.53
N GLY A 313 -0.58 -20.86 -30.37
CA GLY A 313 -0.61 -20.12 -29.13
C GLY A 313 0.77 -20.04 -28.51
N LEU A 314 0.83 -19.37 -27.37
CA LEU A 314 2.05 -19.22 -26.59
C LEU A 314 1.81 -19.70 -25.17
N ALA A 315 2.79 -20.37 -24.60
CA ALA A 315 2.77 -20.80 -23.22
C ALA A 315 3.94 -20.15 -22.47
N LEU A 316 3.67 -19.68 -21.25
CA LEU A 316 4.69 -19.24 -20.32
C LEU A 316 4.54 -19.95 -18.98
N VAL A 317 5.64 -20.15 -18.28
CA VAL A 317 5.64 -20.61 -16.90
C VAL A 317 5.17 -19.47 -16.02
N SER A 318 4.05 -19.68 -15.33
CA SER A 318 3.55 -18.76 -14.31
C SER A 318 3.66 -19.39 -12.93
N SER A 319 3.84 -18.56 -11.92
CA SER A 319 3.91 -18.99 -10.53
C SER A 319 2.88 -18.25 -9.70
N GLU A 320 2.26 -18.96 -8.77
CA GLU A 320 1.31 -18.41 -7.80
C GLU A 320 1.78 -18.74 -6.40
N SER A 321 1.84 -17.73 -5.54
CA SER A 321 2.13 -17.96 -4.13
C SER A 321 0.89 -18.54 -3.45
N VAL A 322 1.06 -19.68 -2.80
CA VAL A 322 -0.01 -20.36 -2.07
C VAL A 322 0.39 -20.52 -0.60
N ALA A 323 -0.60 -20.80 0.25
CA ALA A 323 -0.41 -20.92 1.70
C ALA A 323 0.27 -19.68 2.33
N ASN A 324 -0.27 -18.47 2.06
CA ASN A 324 0.21 -17.21 2.62
C ASN A 324 1.72 -16.94 2.40
N GLY A 325 2.27 -17.27 1.24
CA GLY A 325 3.70 -17.07 0.97
C GLY A 325 4.58 -18.31 1.15
N MET A 326 4.08 -19.37 1.79
CA MET A 326 4.89 -20.51 2.21
C MET A 326 5.17 -21.53 1.12
N ALA A 327 4.43 -21.48 0.00
CA ALA A 327 4.65 -22.35 -1.14
C ALA A 327 4.42 -21.61 -2.46
N THR A 328 4.98 -22.15 -3.55
CA THR A 328 4.79 -21.63 -4.90
C THR A 328 4.29 -22.74 -5.80
N LEU A 329 3.12 -22.53 -6.38
CA LEU A 329 2.56 -23.42 -7.40
C LEU A 329 2.93 -22.87 -8.77
N TYR A 330 3.59 -23.70 -9.57
CA TYR A 330 3.90 -23.38 -10.96
C TYR A 330 2.82 -23.95 -11.87
N LYS A 331 2.45 -23.24 -12.92
CA LYS A 331 1.52 -23.71 -13.95
C LYS A 331 1.85 -23.13 -15.32
N TRP A 332 1.61 -23.90 -16.37
CA TRP A 332 1.60 -23.38 -17.73
C TRP A 332 0.43 -22.42 -17.88
N ARG A 333 0.72 -21.20 -18.33
CA ARG A 333 -0.29 -20.23 -18.67
C ARG A 333 -0.31 -20.06 -20.18
N ASP A 334 -1.43 -20.45 -20.76
CA ASP A 334 -1.66 -20.36 -22.20
C ASP A 334 -2.19 -19.00 -22.61
N TRP A 335 -1.71 -18.56 -23.76
CA TRP A 335 -2.06 -17.32 -24.41
C TRP A 335 -2.40 -17.59 -25.86
N GLU A 336 -3.58 -17.14 -26.26
CA GLU A 336 -3.91 -16.98 -27.67
C GLU A 336 -3.00 -15.91 -28.28
N SER A 337 -2.69 -16.04 -29.57
CA SER A 337 -1.80 -15.13 -30.29
C SER A 337 -2.23 -13.66 -30.19
N ASP A 338 -3.52 -13.37 -30.36
CA ASP A 338 -4.07 -12.02 -30.23
C ASP A 338 -3.92 -11.48 -28.79
N ARG A 339 -4.25 -12.30 -27.79
CA ARG A 339 -4.11 -11.92 -26.38
C ARG A 339 -2.67 -11.59 -26.03
N PHE A 340 -1.71 -12.38 -26.53
CA PHE A 340 -0.29 -12.14 -26.31
C PHE A 340 0.16 -10.84 -27.00
N ALA A 341 -0.16 -10.68 -28.29
CA ALA A 341 0.20 -9.50 -29.05
C ALA A 341 -0.35 -8.21 -28.42
N ARG A 342 -1.60 -8.24 -27.94
CA ARG A 342 -2.23 -7.12 -27.21
C ARG A 342 -1.58 -6.80 -25.87
N ALA A 343 -0.95 -7.78 -25.22
CA ALA A 343 -0.25 -7.57 -23.96
C ALA A 343 1.15 -6.98 -24.14
N LEU A 344 1.83 -7.26 -25.25
CA LEU A 344 3.11 -6.63 -25.57
C LEU A 344 2.97 -5.10 -25.77
N VAL A 345 1.83 -4.64 -26.27
CA VAL A 345 1.57 -3.21 -26.53
C VAL A 345 0.51 -2.68 -25.56
N PRO A 346 0.91 -2.00 -24.47
CA PRO A 346 0.01 -1.57 -23.41
C PRO A 346 -1.11 -0.67 -23.95
N ASP A 347 -2.32 -0.95 -23.49
CA ASP A 347 -3.55 -0.21 -23.82
C ASP A 347 -4.00 0.72 -22.70
N ARG A 348 -3.46 0.54 -21.49
CA ARG A 348 -3.94 1.19 -20.26
C ARG A 348 -2.82 1.75 -19.42
N LEU A 349 -3.09 2.93 -18.88
CA LEU A 349 -2.34 3.57 -17.82
C LEU A 349 -3.11 3.42 -16.50
N ALA A 350 -2.46 2.89 -15.47
CA ALA A 350 -3.03 2.63 -14.16
C ALA A 350 -2.31 3.43 -13.07
N HIS A 351 -3.06 4.08 -12.17
CA HIS A 351 -2.49 4.73 -11.00
C HIS A 351 -2.48 3.77 -9.81
N HIS A 352 -1.30 3.46 -9.29
CA HIS A 352 -1.11 2.63 -8.10
C HIS A 352 -0.81 3.49 -6.89
N THR A 353 -1.53 3.27 -5.80
CA THR A 353 -1.26 3.99 -4.54
C THR A 353 0.02 3.46 -3.88
N SER A 354 0.71 4.30 -3.11
CA SER A 354 1.99 3.93 -2.47
C SER A 354 1.84 2.96 -1.30
N HIS A 355 0.63 2.81 -0.75
CA HIS A 355 0.37 2.04 0.46
C HIS A 355 -0.38 0.72 0.19
N THR A 356 -1.02 0.59 -0.97
CA THR A 356 -1.66 -0.65 -1.43
C THR A 356 -1.34 -0.86 -2.90
N SER A 357 -1.15 -2.12 -3.34
CA SER A 357 -1.03 -2.45 -4.77
C SER A 357 -2.35 -2.27 -5.53
N GLU A 358 -3.35 -1.64 -4.93
CA GLU A 358 -4.66 -1.39 -5.53
C GLU A 358 -4.56 -0.34 -6.62
N VAL A 359 -5.31 -0.61 -7.70
CA VAL A 359 -5.43 0.31 -8.82
C VAL A 359 -6.55 1.29 -8.51
N ALA A 360 -6.18 2.56 -8.33
CA ALA A 360 -7.14 3.62 -8.04
C ALA A 360 -7.88 4.08 -9.29
N VAL A 361 -7.17 4.18 -10.42
CA VAL A 361 -7.69 4.67 -11.70
C VAL A 361 -7.06 3.90 -12.85
N ARG A 362 -7.83 3.63 -13.92
CA ARG A 362 -7.34 3.12 -15.20
C ARG A 362 -7.86 3.99 -16.34
N LEU A 363 -6.97 4.37 -17.25
CA LEU A 363 -7.29 5.18 -18.42
C LEU A 363 -6.72 4.55 -19.69
N PRO A 364 -7.35 4.73 -20.86
CA PRO A 364 -6.76 4.30 -22.12
C PRO A 364 -5.44 5.04 -22.38
N LEU A 365 -4.34 4.29 -22.50
CA LEU A 365 -3.01 4.88 -22.70
C LEU A 365 -2.93 5.64 -24.03
N ALA A 366 -3.55 5.09 -25.07
CA ALA A 366 -3.59 5.71 -26.40
C ALA A 366 -4.18 7.12 -26.40
N ASP A 367 -5.10 7.44 -25.47
CA ASP A 367 -5.75 8.75 -25.37
C ASP A 367 -4.86 9.82 -24.72
N HIS A 368 -3.75 9.42 -24.11
CA HIS A 368 -2.93 10.29 -23.27
C HIS A 368 -1.46 10.34 -23.69
N ALA A 369 -0.96 9.28 -24.33
CA ALA A 369 0.42 9.23 -24.78
C ALA A 369 0.65 10.16 -25.98
N ASP A 370 1.80 10.83 -25.99
CA ASP A 370 2.25 11.58 -27.16
C ASP A 370 2.53 10.62 -28.33
N PRO A 371 1.91 10.80 -29.51
CA PRO A 371 2.17 9.95 -30.67
C PRO A 371 3.63 9.93 -31.12
N ALA A 372 4.39 11.00 -30.86
CA ALA A 372 5.82 11.02 -31.17
C ALA A 372 6.63 10.00 -30.36
N VAL A 373 6.08 9.52 -29.25
CA VAL A 373 6.72 8.52 -28.37
C VAL A 373 6.02 7.17 -28.48
N TYR A 374 4.68 7.15 -28.46
CA TYR A 374 3.88 5.92 -28.45
C TYR A 374 3.97 5.14 -29.78
N VAL A 375 3.90 5.83 -30.92
CA VAL A 375 3.93 5.17 -32.24
C VAL A 375 5.27 4.47 -32.48
N PRO A 376 6.43 5.15 -32.33
CA PRO A 376 7.73 4.47 -32.49
C PRO A 376 7.93 3.31 -31.51
N TYR A 377 7.38 3.42 -30.30
CA TYR A 377 7.43 2.34 -29.33
C TYR A 377 6.62 1.12 -29.81
N ALA A 378 5.35 1.30 -30.19
CA ALA A 378 4.49 0.21 -30.67
C ALA A 378 5.10 -0.49 -31.91
N GLU A 379 5.63 0.30 -32.85
CA GLU A 379 6.35 -0.22 -34.03
C GLU A 379 7.59 -1.02 -33.64
N THR A 380 8.38 -0.52 -32.68
CA THR A 380 9.60 -1.20 -32.22
C THR A 380 9.26 -2.50 -31.50
N VAL A 381 8.27 -2.51 -30.62
CA VAL A 381 7.79 -3.73 -29.94
C VAL A 381 7.35 -4.78 -30.95
N ALA A 382 6.51 -4.39 -31.92
CA ALA A 382 6.03 -5.31 -32.96
C ALA A 382 7.18 -5.87 -33.81
N ARG A 383 8.11 -5.01 -34.22
CA ARG A 383 9.29 -5.41 -35.00
C ARG A 383 10.15 -6.41 -34.22
N ARG A 384 10.45 -6.15 -32.94
CA ARG A 384 11.25 -7.03 -32.08
C ARG A 384 10.58 -8.38 -31.86
N ALA A 385 9.27 -8.39 -31.60
CA ALA A 385 8.52 -9.63 -31.50
C ALA A 385 8.55 -10.42 -32.81
N ALA A 386 8.32 -9.77 -33.96
CA ALA A 386 8.36 -10.42 -35.27
C ALA A 386 9.76 -10.94 -35.64
N GLU A 387 10.83 -10.23 -35.25
CA GLU A 387 12.22 -10.71 -35.35
C GLU A 387 12.43 -12.00 -34.54
N ALA A 388 11.95 -12.05 -33.29
CA ALA A 388 12.06 -13.23 -32.45
C ALA A 388 11.37 -14.46 -33.06
N PHE A 389 10.15 -14.30 -33.61
CA PHE A 389 9.45 -15.41 -34.27
C PHE A 389 10.14 -15.89 -35.56
N ARG A 390 10.71 -14.98 -36.35
CA ARG A 390 11.50 -15.34 -37.54
C ARG A 390 12.80 -16.06 -37.19
N ALA A 391 13.45 -15.67 -36.09
CA ALA A 391 14.67 -16.32 -35.61
C ALA A 391 14.43 -17.79 -35.29
N VAL A 392 13.32 -18.13 -34.63
CA VAL A 392 12.98 -19.53 -34.31
C VAL A 392 12.88 -20.42 -35.55
N VAL A 393 12.33 -19.90 -36.65
CA VAL A 393 12.27 -20.66 -37.92
C VAL A 393 13.66 -20.92 -38.47
N THR A 394 14.56 -19.93 -38.37
CA THR A 394 15.93 -20.03 -38.86
C THR A 394 16.75 -21.01 -38.03
N ASP A 395 16.65 -20.91 -36.70
CA ASP A 395 17.37 -21.76 -35.75
C ASP A 395 16.91 -23.23 -35.81
N ALA A 396 15.65 -23.47 -36.18
CA ALA A 396 15.13 -24.82 -36.35
C ALA A 396 15.49 -25.45 -37.71
N ALA A 397 15.84 -24.64 -38.72
CA ALA A 397 16.15 -25.10 -40.08
C ALA A 397 17.65 -25.38 -40.31
N GLY A 398 18.53 -24.87 -39.44
CA GLY A 398 19.96 -25.20 -39.41
C GLY A 398 20.27 -26.35 -38.47
#